data_AF-A0AA90H8I1-F1
#
_entry.id   AF-A0AA90H8I1-F1
#
_cell.length_a   1.000
_cell.length_b   1.000
_cell.length_c   1.000
_cell.angle_alpha   90.00
_cell.angle_beta   90.00
_cell.angle_gamma   90.00
#
_symmetry.space_group_name_H-M   'P 1'
#
loop_
_entity.id
_entity.type
_entity.pdbx_description
1 polymer ?
#
loop_
_entity_poly.entity_id
_entity_poly.type
_entity_poly.pdbx_seq_one_letter_code
_entity_poly.pdbx_strand_id
1 'polypeptide(L)'
;MHIESGRTIDPGTTIHMSAGTSAGKAWRYEKITPYEDGYKIHCTRSHPKLGRIHREFTPSLFGCTVVIDVAFYADRARMLSAFRRLAVSGAGALVAAIIAWVVAEYGNSNLQSVLALVGAR
;
A
#
# COMPACT_ATOMS: atom_id res chain seq x y z
N MET A 1 27.52 6.35 16.08
CA MET A 1 26.38 7.18 15.63
C MET A 1 25.17 6.72 16.41
N HIS A 2 24.79 7.46 17.46
CA HIS A 2 23.65 7.08 18.30
C HIS A 2 22.36 7.37 17.54
N ILE A 3 21.71 6.33 17.03
CA ILE A 3 20.33 6.42 16.57
C ILE A 3 19.49 6.27 17.84
N GLU A 4 19.17 7.38 18.48
CA GLU A 4 18.16 7.36 19.54
C GLU A 4 16.83 6.89 18.93
N SER A 5 16.19 5.96 19.64
CA SER A 5 15.01 5.21 19.27
C SER A 5 14.01 5.96 18.39
N GLY A 6 13.53 5.29 17.34
CA GLY A 6 12.38 5.67 16.51
C GLY A 6 11.08 5.76 17.31
N ARG A 7 11.03 6.68 18.26
CA ARG A 7 9.86 6.99 19.05
C ARG A 7 8.94 7.84 18.21
N THR A 8 7.75 7.33 17.95
CA THR A 8 6.67 8.10 17.33
C THR A 8 6.43 9.36 18.16
N ILE A 9 6.41 10.51 17.49
CA ILE A 9 6.08 11.79 18.14
C ILE A 9 4.57 11.91 18.14
N ASP A 10 3.96 11.84 19.32
CA ASP A 10 2.52 11.94 19.46
C ASP A 10 2.04 13.39 19.28
N PRO A 11 0.88 13.62 18.63
CA PRO A 11 0.21 14.92 18.62
C PRO A 11 0.10 15.53 20.01
N GLY A 12 0.46 16.81 20.11
CA GLY A 12 0.51 17.57 21.35
C GLY A 12 1.89 17.59 22.03
N THR A 13 2.84 16.78 21.57
CA THR A 13 4.22 16.78 22.08
C THR A 13 4.91 18.11 21.80
N THR A 14 5.70 18.59 22.75
CA THR A 14 6.55 19.77 22.53
C THR A 14 7.83 19.36 21.83
N ILE A 15 8.09 19.96 20.68
CA ILE A 15 9.28 19.76 19.85
C ILE A 15 10.07 21.07 19.76
N HIS A 16 11.39 20.95 19.71
CA HIS A 16 12.31 22.10 19.63
C HIS A 16 12.98 22.13 18.28
N MET A 17 12.96 23.30 17.65
CA MET A 17 13.61 23.49 16.36
C MET A 17 15.13 23.45 16.55
N SER A 18 15.82 22.54 15.87
CA SER A 18 17.27 22.36 15.96
C SER A 18 18.04 23.32 15.04
N ALA A 19 17.43 23.78 13.95
CA ALA A 19 18.07 24.64 12.95
C ALA A 19 17.11 25.70 12.39
N GLY A 20 17.65 26.77 11.79
CA GLY A 20 16.90 27.85 11.13
C GLY A 20 16.67 29.10 12.00
N THR A 21 15.92 30.08 11.48
CA THR A 21 15.71 31.41 12.10
C THR A 21 14.93 31.39 13.43
N SER A 22 14.34 30.24 13.76
CA SER A 22 13.63 30.01 15.03
C SER A 22 14.20 28.82 15.79
N ALA A 23 15.49 28.49 15.58
CA ALA A 23 16.20 27.50 16.37
C ALA A 23 16.05 27.77 17.89
N GLY A 24 15.91 26.71 18.67
CA GLY A 24 15.67 26.76 20.12
C GLY A 24 14.23 27.08 20.53
N LYS A 25 13.37 27.55 19.62
CA LYS A 25 11.96 27.81 19.96
C LYS A 25 11.18 26.51 20.11
N ALA A 26 10.37 26.46 21.16
CA ALA A 26 9.45 25.36 21.42
C ALA A 26 8.17 25.51 20.59
N TRP A 27 7.74 24.40 20.00
CA TRP A 27 6.51 24.27 19.23
C TRP A 27 5.76 23.02 19.68
N ARG A 28 4.44 23.06 19.63
CA ARG A 28 3.58 21.91 19.86
C ARG A 28 3.33 21.19 18.54
N TYR A 29 3.79 19.96 18.42
CA TYR A 29 3.51 19.09 17.28
C TYR A 29 2.01 18.81 17.19
N GLU A 30 1.40 18.90 16.01
CA GLU A 30 -0.01 18.54 15.82
C GLU A 30 -0.16 17.34 14.89
N LYS A 31 0.47 17.41 13.72
CA LYS A 31 0.40 16.37 12.69
C LYS A 31 1.52 16.52 11.67
N ILE A 32 1.71 15.48 10.88
CA ILE A 32 2.52 15.52 9.67
C ILE A 32 1.62 15.49 8.45
N THR A 33 1.90 16.34 7.47
CA THR A 33 1.12 16.47 6.23
C THR A 33 2.02 16.14 5.05
N PRO A 34 1.57 15.27 4.10
CA PRO A 34 2.27 15.04 2.85
C PRO A 34 2.11 16.24 1.91
N TYR A 35 3.19 16.60 1.22
CA TYR A 35 3.30 17.65 0.21
C TYR A 35 4.06 17.11 -1.01
N GLU A 36 4.03 17.84 -2.13
CA GLU A 36 4.76 17.44 -3.36
C GLU A 36 6.27 17.37 -3.16
N ASP A 37 6.83 18.27 -2.32
CA ASP A 37 8.26 18.37 -2.02
C ASP A 37 8.70 17.48 -0.84
N GLY A 38 7.80 16.67 -0.28
CA GLY A 38 8.05 15.79 0.86
C GLY A 38 7.04 15.97 1.97
N TYR A 39 7.49 15.94 3.22
CA TYR A 39 6.60 16.06 4.38
C TYR A 39 6.79 17.39 5.08
N LYS A 40 5.71 17.93 5.63
CA LYS A 40 5.74 19.11 6.50
C LYS A 40 5.15 18.75 7.86
N ILE A 41 5.80 19.21 8.91
CA ILE A 41 5.31 19.15 10.28
C ILE A 41 4.44 20.38 10.52
N HIS A 42 3.17 20.16 10.81
CA HIS A 42 2.28 21.20 11.32
C HIS A 42 2.45 21.30 12.83
N CYS A 43 2.76 22.50 13.29
CA CYS A 43 2.98 22.76 14.70
C CYS A 43 2.38 24.10 15.12
N THR A 44 2.16 24.25 16.43
CA THR A 44 1.55 25.44 17.00
C THR A 44 2.33 26.00 18.16
N ARG A 45 2.22 27.30 18.39
CA ARG A 45 2.80 27.96 19.56
C ARG A 45 1.88 29.04 20.07
N SER A 46 1.69 29.09 21.39
CA SER A 46 0.98 30.19 22.03
C SER A 46 1.78 31.49 21.92
N HIS A 47 1.10 32.59 21.66
CA HIS A 47 1.64 33.93 21.53
C HIS A 47 0.77 34.93 22.28
N PRO A 48 1.34 35.79 23.13
CA PRO A 48 0.58 36.63 24.06
C PRO A 48 -0.38 37.61 23.35
N LYS A 49 -0.05 38.06 22.13
CA LYS A 49 -0.88 39.02 21.37
C LYS A 49 -1.69 38.40 20.22
N LEU A 50 -1.27 37.23 19.74
CA LEU A 50 -1.81 36.65 18.49
C LEU A 50 -2.57 35.35 18.76
N GLY A 51 -2.75 34.97 20.04
CA GLY A 51 -3.38 33.70 20.39
C GLY A 51 -2.47 32.53 20.02
N ARG A 52 -2.96 31.62 19.17
CA ARG A 52 -2.20 30.43 18.76
C ARG A 52 -1.68 30.62 17.34
N ILE A 53 -0.36 30.60 17.20
CA ILE A 53 0.31 30.67 15.90
C ILE A 53 0.43 29.26 15.35
N HIS A 54 0.02 29.07 14.09
CA HIS A 54 0.16 27.84 13.34
C HIS A 54 1.26 28.00 12.30
N ARG A 55 2.17 27.03 12.19
CA ARG A 55 3.25 27.02 11.20
C ARG A 55 3.52 25.61 10.72
N GLU A 56 3.95 25.54 9.47
CA GLU A 56 4.43 24.31 8.85
C GLU A 56 5.93 24.42 8.56
N PHE A 57 6.65 23.36 8.86
CA PHE A 57 8.10 23.31 8.74
C PHE A 57 8.55 21.96 8.17
N THR A 58 9.71 21.96 7.50
CA THR A 58 10.35 20.71 7.05
C THR A 58 10.88 19.94 8.28
N PRO A 59 10.68 18.60 8.37
CA PRO A 59 11.13 17.77 9.49
C PRO A 59 12.61 17.92 9.85
N SER A 60 13.48 18.16 8.85
CA SER A 60 14.91 18.37 9.04
C SER A 60 15.23 19.53 9.99
N LEU A 61 14.36 20.53 10.10
CA LEU A 61 14.52 21.66 11.02
C LEU A 61 14.38 21.27 12.50
N PHE A 62 13.85 20.07 12.79
CA PHE A 62 13.74 19.51 14.14
C PHE A 62 14.75 18.37 14.38
N GLY A 63 15.62 18.07 13.41
CA GLY A 63 16.51 16.91 13.47
C GLY A 63 15.77 15.58 13.37
N CYS A 64 14.52 15.58 12.87
CA CYS A 64 13.71 14.38 12.72
C CYS A 64 13.73 13.89 11.27
N THR A 65 13.77 12.57 11.10
CA THR A 65 13.54 11.91 9.80
C THR A 65 12.18 11.24 9.81
N VAL A 66 11.44 11.38 8.71
CA VAL A 66 10.14 10.75 8.53
C VAL A 66 10.36 9.39 7.92
N VAL A 67 10.05 8.32 8.65
CA VAL A 67 10.03 6.95 8.13
C VAL A 67 8.58 6.55 7.96
N ILE A 68 8.22 6.09 6.77
CA ILE A 68 6.89 5.58 6.47
C ILE A 68 6.98 4.06 6.52
N ASP A 69 6.31 3.45 7.49
CA ASP A 69 6.09 2.01 7.47
C ASP A 69 5.07 1.69 6.38
N VAL A 70 5.58 1.28 5.22
CA VAL A 70 4.73 0.78 4.14
C VAL A 70 4.20 -0.59 4.57
N ALA A 71 2.99 -0.60 5.12
CA ALA A 71 2.27 -1.85 5.38
C ALA A 71 1.92 -2.49 4.03
N PHE A 72 2.64 -3.56 3.67
CA PHE A 72 2.28 -4.42 2.54
C PHE A 72 1.02 -5.21 2.90
N TYR A 73 -0.15 -4.66 2.58
CA TYR A 73 -1.37 -5.46 2.62
C TYR A 73 -1.27 -6.52 1.53
N ALA A 74 -1.26 -7.79 1.91
CA ALA A 74 -1.47 -8.89 0.98
C ALA A 74 -2.86 -8.69 0.36
N ASP A 75 -2.88 -8.14 -0.85
CA ASP A 75 -4.11 -7.92 -1.61
C ASP A 75 -4.73 -9.28 -1.94
N ARG A 76 -5.56 -9.76 -1.01
CA ARG A 76 -6.25 -11.06 -1.09
C ARG A 76 -7.10 -11.12 -2.36
N ALA A 77 -7.63 -9.99 -2.85
CA ALA A 77 -8.40 -9.94 -4.07
C ALA A 77 -7.50 -10.20 -5.31
N ARG A 78 -6.30 -9.62 -5.35
CA ARG A 78 -5.32 -9.89 -6.40
C ARG A 78 -4.87 -11.35 -6.39
N MET A 79 -4.55 -11.92 -5.23
CA MET A 79 -4.21 -13.34 -5.11
C MET A 79 -5.36 -14.27 -5.54
N LEU A 80 -6.59 -14.00 -5.11
CA LEU A 80 -7.77 -14.77 -5.53
C LEU A 80 -8.00 -14.68 -7.05
N SER A 81 -7.77 -13.51 -7.65
CA SER A 81 -7.89 -13.33 -9.10
C SER A 81 -6.84 -14.14 -9.87
N ALA A 82 -5.61 -14.22 -9.35
CA ALA A 82 -4.54 -15.02 -9.93
C ALA A 82 -4.85 -16.52 -9.84
N PHE A 83 -5.32 -16.98 -8.67
CA PHE A 83 -5.77 -18.37 -8.48
C PHE A 83 -6.92 -18.74 -9.40
N ARG A 84 -7.94 -17.87 -9.56
CA ARG A 84 -9.05 -18.11 -10.48
C ARG A 84 -8.59 -18.26 -11.93
N ARG A 85 -7.65 -17.43 -12.38
CA ARG A 85 -7.08 -17.54 -13.74
C ARG A 85 -6.36 -18.87 -13.94
N LEU A 86 -5.52 -19.27 -12.99
CA LEU A 86 -4.83 -20.56 -13.04
C LEU A 86 -5.79 -21.75 -13.04
N ALA A 87 -6.85 -21.70 -12.21
CA ALA A 87 -7.86 -22.75 -12.16
C ALA A 87 -8.63 -22.88 -13.48
N VAL A 88 -9.03 -21.76 -14.10
CA VAL A 88 -9.72 -21.76 -15.40
C VAL A 88 -8.81 -22.29 -16.51
N SER A 89 -7.54 -21.88 -16.55
CA SER A 89 -6.57 -22.40 -17.52
C SER A 89 -6.31 -23.89 -17.35
N GLY A 90 -6.18 -24.36 -16.10
CA GLY A 90 -6.01 -25.79 -15.80
C GLY A 90 -7.23 -26.63 -16.20
N ALA A 91 -8.44 -26.15 -15.90
CA ALA A 91 -9.68 -26.82 -16.30
C ALA A 91 -9.81 -26.89 -17.84
N GLY A 92 -9.49 -25.81 -18.56
CA GLY A 92 -9.49 -25.79 -20.02
C GLY A 92 -8.48 -26.78 -20.61
N ALA A 93 -7.27 -26.84 -20.07
CA ALA A 93 -6.25 -27.80 -20.52
C ALA A 93 -6.66 -29.25 -20.27
N LEU A 94 -7.28 -29.55 -19.13
CA LEU A 94 -7.76 -30.88 -18.80
C LEU A 94 -8.91 -31.31 -19.71
N VAL A 95 -9.86 -30.41 -20.00
CA VAL A 95 -10.95 -30.67 -20.96
C VAL A 95 -10.39 -30.92 -22.36
N ALA A 96 -9.44 -30.09 -22.81
CA ALA A 96 -8.79 -30.28 -24.11
C ALA A 96 -8.04 -31.62 -24.20
N ALA A 97 -7.36 -32.03 -23.11
CA ALA A 97 -6.66 -33.31 -23.04
C ALA A 97 -7.65 -34.50 -23.08
N ILE A 98 -8.79 -34.41 -22.39
CA ILE A 98 -9.85 -35.43 -22.43
C ILE A 98 -10.42 -35.54 -23.84
N ILE A 99 -10.72 -34.41 -24.50
CA ILE A 99 -11.22 -34.41 -25.88
C ILE A 99 -10.20 -35.05 -26.81
N ALA A 100 -8.92 -34.66 -26.72
CA ALA A 100 -7.85 -35.23 -27.53
C ALA A 100 -7.71 -36.74 -27.30
N TRP A 101 -7.79 -37.20 -26.06
CA TRP A 101 -7.76 -38.62 -25.73
C TRP A 101 -8.96 -39.38 -26.31
N VAL A 102 -10.18 -38.86 -26.16
CA VAL A 102 -11.39 -39.47 -26.74
C VAL A 102 -11.32 -39.54 -28.27
N VAL A 103 -10.82 -38.49 -28.92
CA VAL A 103 -10.62 -38.47 -30.38
C VAL A 103 -9.59 -39.51 -30.82
N ALA A 104 -8.50 -39.65 -30.08
CA ALA A 104 -7.44 -40.62 -30.37
C ALA A 104 -7.93 -42.08 -30.19
N GLU A 105 -8.74 -42.34 -29.16
CA GLU A 105 -9.20 -43.69 -28.82
C GLU A 105 -10.39 -44.17 -29.68
N TYR A 106 -11.35 -43.28 -29.99
CA TYR A 106 -12.63 -43.69 -30.59
C TYR A 106 -12.82 -43.30 -32.06
N GLY A 107 -11.90 -42.53 -32.64
CA GLY A 107 -11.98 -42.12 -34.04
C GLY A 107 -13.18 -41.24 -34.40
N ASN A 108 -13.13 -40.62 -35.57
CA ASN A 108 -13.98 -39.48 -35.95
C ASN A 108 -15.48 -39.77 -36.14
N SER A 109 -15.95 -41.03 -35.98
CA SER A 109 -17.31 -41.43 -36.33
C SER A 109 -18.35 -41.29 -35.21
N ASN A 110 -17.96 -41.05 -33.95
CA ASN A 110 -18.89 -41.00 -32.80
C ASN A 110 -18.88 -39.68 -32.00
N LEU A 111 -18.21 -38.62 -32.50
CA LEU A 111 -18.03 -37.34 -31.79
C LEU A 111 -19.31 -36.52 -31.57
N GLN A 112 -20.32 -36.70 -32.43
CA GLN A 112 -21.62 -36.00 -32.32
C GLN A 112 -22.30 -36.24 -30.96
N SER A 113 -22.22 -37.46 -30.43
CA SER A 113 -22.86 -37.84 -29.17
C SER A 113 -22.13 -37.26 -27.94
N VAL A 114 -20.80 -37.12 -28.03
CA VAL A 114 -19.96 -36.60 -26.93
C VAL A 114 -20.00 -35.07 -26.88
N LEU A 115 -19.99 -34.40 -28.04
CA LEU A 115 -20.14 -32.94 -28.12
C LEU A 115 -21.52 -32.47 -27.61
N ALA A 116 -22.57 -33.24 -27.90
CA ALA A 116 -23.92 -32.97 -27.38
C ALA A 116 -24.02 -33.10 -25.84
N LEU A 117 -23.24 -33.99 -25.21
CA LEU A 117 -23.24 -34.18 -23.76
C LEU A 117 -22.56 -33.02 -23.01
N VAL A 118 -21.60 -32.35 -23.67
CA VAL A 118 -20.84 -31.22 -23.10
C VAL A 118 -21.42 -29.86 -23.51
N GLY A 119 -22.54 -29.85 -24.25
CA GLY A 119 -23.28 -28.63 -24.59
C GLY A 119 -22.62 -27.75 -25.67
N ALA A 120 -21.58 -28.26 -26.34
CA ALA A 120 -21.00 -27.61 -27.51
C ALA A 120 -21.83 -28.03 -28.74
N ARG A 121 -22.70 -27.15 -29.20
CA ARG A 121 -23.36 -27.26 -30.52
C ARG A 121 -22.49 -26.65 -31.60
#